data_AF-A0A1A9V0B2-F1
#
_entry.id   AF-A0A1A9V0B2-F1
#
_cell.length_a   1.000
_cell.length_b   1.000
_cell.length_c   1.000
_cell.angle_alpha   90.00
_cell.angle_beta   90.00
_cell.angle_gamma   90.00
#
_symmetry.space_group_name_H-M   'P 1'
#
loop_
_entity.id
_entity.type
_entity.pdbx_description
1 polymer ?
#
loop_
_entity_poly.entity_id
_entity_poly.type
_entity_poly.pdbx_seq_one_letter_code
_entity_poly.pdbx_strand_id
1 'polypeptide(L)'
;MNDDNEQIAISRWQIIVAATIILLLFTSGRLRKIILFLFFLLFIVRYMGPQESLCKDCLKNVLWLAVNNAENPLAVTIIDYLQKQLKCCGWHSKKDYAEEQVPESCCIDDCELENYYPGCKDAFEKLSF
;
A
#
# COMPACT_ATOMS: atom_id res chain seq x y z
N MET A 1 11.42 -29.63 39.98
CA MET A 1 12.13 -30.68 39.25
C MET A 1 11.06 -31.56 38.62
N ASN A 2 10.98 -31.48 37.30
CA ASN A 2 10.28 -32.36 36.36
C ASN A 2 8.87 -32.83 36.71
N ASP A 3 7.88 -32.03 36.29
CA ASP A 3 6.82 -32.61 35.48
C ASP A 3 7.15 -32.27 34.03
N ASP A 4 7.97 -33.15 33.46
CA ASP A 4 8.37 -33.12 32.08
C ASP A 4 7.13 -33.14 31.19
N ASN A 5 7.10 -32.17 30.26
CA ASN A 5 6.51 -32.26 28.94
C ASN A 5 5.57 -33.45 28.77
N GLU A 6 4.28 -33.14 28.76
CA GLU A 6 3.23 -33.93 28.13
C GLU A 6 3.59 -34.10 26.64
N GLN A 7 4.59 -34.95 26.37
CA GLN A 7 4.87 -35.48 25.05
C GLN A 7 3.67 -36.35 24.75
N ILE A 8 2.76 -35.80 23.95
CA ILE A 8 1.71 -36.53 23.26
C ILE A 8 2.41 -37.71 22.57
N ALA A 9 2.38 -38.88 23.21
CA ALA A 9 3.01 -40.09 22.70
C ALA A 9 2.13 -40.62 21.57
N ILE A 10 2.21 -39.96 20.41
CA ILE A 10 1.49 -40.36 19.20
C ILE A 10 2.07 -41.70 18.76
N SER A 11 1.28 -42.76 18.94
CA SER A 11 1.71 -44.12 18.55
C SER A 11 2.01 -44.18 17.05
N ARG A 12 3.04 -44.95 16.66
CA ARG A 12 3.46 -45.09 15.25
C ARG A 12 2.31 -45.52 14.34
N TRP A 13 1.36 -46.30 14.84
CA TRP A 13 0.16 -46.70 14.13
C TRP A 13 -0.79 -45.53 13.84
N GLN A 14 -0.96 -44.59 14.76
CA GLN A 14 -1.78 -43.41 14.51
C GLN A 14 -1.18 -42.49 13.46
N ILE A 15 0.15 -42.40 13.38
CA ILE A 15 0.84 -41.66 12.31
C ILE A 15 0.58 -42.33 10.95
N ILE A 16 0.66 -43.66 10.87
CA ILE A 16 0.42 -44.42 9.63
C ILE A 16 -1.04 -44.27 9.18
N VAL A 17 -1.99 -44.37 10.11
CA VAL A 17 -3.43 -44.21 9.83
C VAL A 17 -3.74 -42.78 9.37
N ALA A 18 -3.18 -41.76 10.04
CA ALA A 18 -3.35 -40.38 9.62
C ALA A 18 -2.75 -40.14 8.22
N ALA A 19 -1.53 -40.62 7.96
CA ALA A 19 -0.86 -40.46 6.66
C ALA A 19 -1.63 -41.14 5.51
N THR A 20 -2.18 -42.33 5.76
CA THR A 20 -2.98 -43.07 4.76
C THR A 20 -4.35 -42.41 4.51
N ILE A 21 -5.02 -41.90 5.54
CA ILE A 21 -6.25 -41.12 5.38
C ILE A 21 -5.97 -39.84 4.59
N ILE A 22 -4.88 -39.13 4.89
CA ILE A 22 -4.47 -37.94 4.13
C ILE A 22 -4.22 -38.30 2.65
N LEU A 23 -3.50 -39.39 2.37
CA LEU A 23 -3.27 -39.86 1.00
C LEU A 23 -4.58 -40.21 0.27
N LEU A 24 -5.53 -40.88 0.93
CA LEU A 24 -6.83 -41.21 0.35
C LEU A 24 -7.72 -39.98 0.12
N LEU A 25 -7.61 -38.99 1.01
CA LEU A 25 -8.25 -37.70 0.83
C LEU A 25 -7.66 -36.99 -0.41
N PHE A 26 -6.34 -37.02 -0.61
CA PHE A 26 -5.67 -36.49 -1.80
C PHE A 26 -6.04 -37.22 -3.11
N THR A 27 -6.31 -38.54 -3.07
CA THR A 27 -6.73 -39.30 -4.27
C THR A 27 -8.20 -39.11 -4.62
N SER A 28 -9.02 -38.62 -3.68
CA SER A 28 -10.41 -38.29 -3.99
C SER A 28 -10.46 -37.14 -5.01
N GLY A 29 -11.04 -37.40 -6.18
CA GLY A 29 -11.10 -36.42 -7.27
C GLY A 29 -11.79 -35.10 -6.89
N ARG A 30 -12.57 -35.08 -5.80
CA ARG A 30 -13.17 -33.87 -5.24
C ARG A 30 -12.17 -33.01 -4.47
N LEU A 31 -11.33 -33.60 -3.62
CA LEU A 31 -10.33 -32.83 -2.86
C LEU A 31 -9.19 -32.32 -3.74
N ARG A 32 -8.77 -33.09 -4.76
CA ARG A 32 -7.80 -32.61 -5.75
C ARG A 32 -8.26 -31.31 -6.42
N LYS A 33 -9.55 -31.21 -6.78
CA LYS A 33 -10.13 -29.99 -7.37
C LYS A 33 -10.14 -28.82 -6.38
N ILE A 34 -10.49 -29.08 -5.11
CA ILE A 34 -10.51 -28.06 -4.06
C ILE A 34 -9.10 -27.52 -3.79
N ILE A 35 -8.09 -28.40 -3.68
CA ILE A 35 -6.70 -28.01 -3.46
C ILE A 35 -6.17 -27.16 -4.63
N LEU A 36 -6.45 -27.58 -5.87
CA LEU A 36 -6.07 -26.80 -7.06
C LEU A 36 -6.78 -25.44 -7.10
N PHE A 37 -8.06 -25.39 -6.73
CA PHE A 37 -8.81 -24.14 -6.65
C PHE A 37 -8.25 -23.19 -5.58
N LEU A 38 -7.92 -23.70 -4.39
CA LEU A 38 -7.30 -22.90 -3.33
C LEU A 38 -5.92 -22.40 -3.73
N PHE A 39 -5.10 -23.24 -4.38
CA PHE A 39 -3.80 -22.84 -4.90
C PHE A 39 -3.93 -21.76 -5.99
N PHE A 40 -4.94 -21.89 -6.86
CA PHE A 40 -5.24 -20.89 -7.88
C PHE A 40 -5.74 -19.57 -7.28
N LEU A 41 -6.56 -19.60 -6.23
CA LEU A 41 -6.96 -18.40 -5.50
C LEU A 41 -5.77 -17.71 -4.83
N LEU A 42 -4.88 -18.47 -4.17
CA LEU A 42 -3.65 -17.92 -3.62
C LEU A 42 -2.75 -17.33 -4.70
N PHE A 43 -2.66 -17.98 -5.86
CA PHE A 43 -1.91 -17.49 -7.01
C PHE A 43 -2.51 -16.18 -7.52
N ILE A 44 -3.84 -16.08 -7.67
CA ILE A 44 -4.53 -14.83 -8.05
C ILE A 44 -4.23 -13.73 -7.04
N VAL A 45 -4.40 -13.98 -5.73
CA VAL A 45 -4.16 -12.97 -4.69
C VAL A 45 -2.69 -12.53 -4.66
N ARG A 46 -1.75 -13.43 -4.93
CA ARG A 46 -0.31 -13.10 -4.97
C ARG A 46 0.07 -12.31 -6.22
N TYR A 47 -0.54 -12.61 -7.37
CA TYR A 47 -0.25 -11.97 -8.65
C TYR A 47 -1.08 -10.70 -8.92
N MET A 48 -2.24 -10.56 -8.28
CA MET A 48 -2.88 -9.27 -8.05
C MET A 48 -2.07 -8.54 -6.96
N GLY A 49 -0.83 -8.21 -7.30
CA GLY A 49 -0.01 -7.33 -6.49
C GLY A 49 -0.69 -5.98 -6.26
N PRO A 50 -0.21 -5.19 -5.29
CA PRO A 50 -0.91 -4.01 -4.82
C PRO A 50 -1.07 -3.02 -5.97
N GLN A 51 -2.33 -2.73 -6.32
CA GLN A 51 -2.73 -1.68 -7.27
C GLN A 51 -2.31 -0.27 -6.80
N GLU A 52 -1.77 -0.16 -5.58
CA GLU A 52 -1.35 1.07 -4.94
C GLU A 52 -0.15 1.74 -5.63
N SER A 53 0.77 0.98 -6.23
CA SER A 53 1.97 1.55 -6.86
C SER A 53 1.63 2.42 -8.07
N LEU A 54 0.69 1.98 -8.89
CA LEU A 54 0.23 2.72 -10.08
C LEU A 54 -0.46 4.04 -9.71
N CYS A 55 -1.20 4.07 -8.60
CA CYS A 55 -1.85 5.28 -8.11
C CYS A 55 -0.83 6.31 -7.60
N LYS A 56 0.18 5.84 -6.84
CA LYS A 56 1.29 6.68 -6.36
C LYS A 56 2.08 7.32 -7.50
N ASP A 57 2.43 6.53 -8.52
CA ASP A 57 3.21 7.03 -9.65
C ASP A 57 2.39 8.00 -10.52
N CYS A 58 1.10 7.71 -10.73
CA CYS A 58 0.21 8.59 -11.46
C CYS A 58 0.09 9.95 -10.78
N LEU A 59 -0.14 9.96 -9.47
CA LEU A 59 -0.33 11.19 -8.75
C LEU A 59 0.96 11.99 -8.56
N LYS A 60 2.09 11.30 -8.35
CA LYS A 60 3.42 11.93 -8.41
C LYS A 60 3.62 12.64 -9.74
N ASN A 61 3.29 11.98 -10.86
CA ASN A 61 3.43 12.57 -12.19
C ASN A 61 2.48 13.75 -12.38
N VAL A 62 1.24 13.69 -11.89
CA VAL A 62 0.30 14.81 -11.96
C VAL A 62 0.80 16.00 -11.16
N LEU A 63 1.26 15.78 -9.91
CA LEU A 63 1.77 16.86 -9.07
C LEU A 63 3.04 17.46 -9.65
N TRP A 64 3.97 16.63 -10.11
CA TRP A 64 5.22 17.09 -10.73
C TRP A 64 4.96 17.84 -12.04
N LEU A 65 4.07 17.34 -12.89
CA LEU A 65 3.70 18.01 -14.14
C LEU A 65 3.03 19.34 -13.86
N ALA A 66 2.18 19.40 -12.85
CA ALA A 66 1.44 20.61 -12.52
C ALA A 66 2.32 21.68 -11.87
N VAL A 67 3.32 21.30 -11.06
CA VAL A 67 4.27 22.26 -10.47
C VAL A 67 5.10 22.89 -11.58
N ASN A 68 5.54 22.08 -12.56
CA ASN A 68 6.35 22.57 -13.67
C ASN A 68 5.53 23.21 -14.81
N ASN A 69 4.20 23.17 -14.77
CA ASN A 69 3.31 23.82 -15.73
C ASN A 69 2.37 24.81 -15.03
N ALA A 70 2.94 25.69 -14.19
CA ALA A 70 2.21 26.75 -13.49
C ALA A 70 1.45 27.69 -14.44
N GLU A 71 1.82 27.73 -15.73
CA GLU A 71 1.11 28.51 -16.77
C GLU A 71 -0.28 27.93 -17.11
N ASN A 72 -0.55 26.66 -16.80
CA ASN A 72 -1.83 26.04 -17.09
C ASN A 72 -2.80 26.19 -15.89
N PRO A 73 -3.91 26.94 -16.04
CA PRO A 73 -4.83 27.23 -14.93
C PRO A 73 -5.48 25.97 -14.34
N LEU A 74 -5.64 24.93 -15.16
CA LEU A 74 -6.19 23.64 -14.71
C LEU A 74 -5.18 22.89 -13.83
N ALA A 75 -3.89 22.97 -14.17
CA ALA A 75 -2.82 22.38 -13.38
C ALA A 75 -2.70 23.05 -12.01
N VAL A 76 -2.76 24.39 -11.97
CA VAL A 76 -2.76 25.17 -10.73
C VAL A 76 -3.94 24.78 -9.83
N THR A 77 -5.14 24.65 -10.40
CA THR A 77 -6.35 24.27 -9.65
C THR A 77 -6.23 22.86 -9.06
N ILE A 78 -5.71 21.89 -9.82
CA ILE A 78 -5.52 20.51 -9.34
C ILE A 78 -4.50 20.46 -8.21
N ILE A 79 -3.39 21.20 -8.33
CA ILE A 79 -2.38 21.29 -7.27
C ILE A 79 -2.97 21.87 -6.00
N ASP A 80 -3.68 23.00 -6.11
CA ASP A 80 -4.23 23.69 -4.95
C ASP A 80 -5.22 22.79 -4.19
N TYR A 81 -6.05 22.05 -4.94
CA TYR A 81 -6.96 21.06 -4.38
C TYR A 81 -6.21 19.93 -3.67
N LEU A 82 -5.20 19.33 -4.31
CA LEU A 82 -4.44 18.23 -3.72
C LEU A 82 -3.70 18.66 -2.45
N GLN A 83 -3.06 19.83 -2.48
CA GLN A 83 -2.32 20.39 -1.35
C GLN A 83 -3.23 20.70 -0.16
N LYS A 84 -4.42 21.25 -0.40
CA LYS A 84 -5.45 21.44 0.64
C LYS A 84 -5.93 20.13 1.25
N GLN A 85 -6.23 19.12 0.42
CA GLN A 85 -6.77 17.84 0.90
C GLN A 85 -5.74 17.06 1.70
N LEU A 86 -4.50 17.04 1.23
CA LEU A 86 -3.43 16.23 1.80
C LEU A 86 -2.62 16.98 2.86
N LYS A 87 -2.90 18.28 3.06
CA LYS A 87 -2.17 19.16 3.96
C LYS A 87 -0.66 19.05 3.69
N CYS A 88 -0.29 19.33 2.45
CA CYS A 88 1.07 19.21 1.96
C CYS A 88 1.46 20.36 1.02
N CYS A 89 2.76 20.60 0.84
CA CYS A 89 3.28 21.69 0.03
C CYS A 89 4.41 21.23 -0.89
N GLY A 90 4.23 21.42 -2.19
CA GLY A 90 5.11 20.86 -3.23
C GLY A 90 5.18 19.32 -3.17
N TRP A 91 6.00 18.71 -4.01
CA TRP A 91 6.29 17.29 -3.91
C TRP A 91 7.20 16.99 -2.71
N HIS A 92 8.31 17.72 -2.60
CA HIS A 92 9.28 17.62 -1.50
C HIS A 92 9.06 18.70 -0.44
N SER A 93 8.79 19.95 -0.84
CA SER A 93 8.54 21.07 0.08
C SER A 93 8.13 22.33 -0.69
N LYS A 94 7.92 23.45 0.02
CA LYS A 94 7.79 24.79 -0.58
C LYS A 94 8.89 25.16 -1.58
N LYS A 95 10.09 24.57 -1.44
CA LYS A 95 11.24 24.84 -2.32
C LYS A 95 11.01 24.42 -3.77
N ASP A 96 10.04 23.54 -4.02
CA ASP A 96 9.71 23.10 -5.38
C ASP A 96 9.14 24.23 -6.24
N TYR A 97 8.64 25.29 -5.61
CA TYR A 97 8.19 26.50 -6.30
C TYR A 97 9.32 27.51 -6.57
N ALA A 98 10.54 27.27 -6.09
CA ALA A 98 11.70 28.14 -6.28
C ALA A 98 11.41 29.64 -6.01
N GLU A 99 11.37 30.47 -7.06
CA GLU A 99 11.07 31.92 -7.01
C GLU A 99 9.59 32.25 -7.32
N GLU A 100 8.78 31.25 -7.67
CA GLU A 100 7.36 31.42 -7.93
C GLU A 100 6.57 31.62 -6.64
N GLN A 101 5.41 32.25 -6.78
CA GLN A 101 4.53 32.50 -5.65
C GLN A 101 3.97 31.18 -5.11
N VAL A 102 4.30 30.88 -3.85
CA VAL A 102 3.82 29.67 -3.17
C VAL A 102 2.29 29.76 -3.03
N PRO A 103 1.52 28.73 -3.42
CA PRO A 103 0.07 28.72 -3.29
C PRO A 103 -0.40 28.83 -1.83
N GLU A 104 -1.55 29.48 -1.59
CA GLU A 104 -2.13 29.56 -0.24
C GLU A 104 -2.45 28.18 0.36
N SER A 105 -2.73 27.18 -0.48
CA SER A 105 -2.93 25.79 -0.06
C SER A 105 -1.73 25.16 0.65
N CYS A 106 -0.52 25.71 0.47
CA CYS A 106 0.68 25.26 1.16
C CYS A 106 0.77 25.72 2.62
N CYS A 107 0.01 26.74 3.03
CA CYS A 107 0.23 27.45 4.28
C CYS A 107 -0.59 26.86 5.43
N ILE A 108 0.03 26.80 6.62
CA ILE A 108 -0.63 26.41 7.86
C ILE A 108 -1.21 27.70 8.46
N ASP A 109 -2.50 27.91 8.23
CA ASP A 109 -3.28 29.10 8.57
C ASP A 109 -2.96 30.34 7.71
N ASP A 110 -1.71 30.84 7.77
CA ASP A 110 -1.31 32.07 7.08
C ASP A 110 0.10 31.94 6.44
N CYS A 111 0.21 32.38 5.19
CA CYS A 111 1.47 32.40 4.45
C CYS A 111 2.42 33.51 4.93
N GLU A 112 1.91 34.56 5.59
CA GLU A 112 2.73 35.63 6.18
C GLU A 112 3.61 35.12 7.34
N LEU A 113 3.21 34.02 7.98
CA LEU A 113 3.96 33.37 9.05
C LEU A 113 5.09 32.45 8.55
N GLU A 114 5.25 32.34 7.22
CA GLU A 114 6.18 31.41 6.56
C GLU A 114 6.06 29.96 7.07
N ASN A 115 4.88 29.58 7.56
CA ASN A 115 4.62 28.25 8.10
C ASN A 115 3.91 27.41 7.05
N TYR A 116 4.59 26.37 6.56
CA TYR A 116 4.12 25.57 5.43
C TYR A 116 3.98 24.11 5.80
N TYR A 117 3.02 23.45 5.15
CA TYR A 117 2.86 22.02 5.23
C TYR A 117 4.10 21.27 4.69
N PRO A 118 4.35 20.02 5.16
CA PRO A 118 5.44 19.20 4.65
C PRO A 118 5.20 18.77 3.19
N GLY A 119 6.21 18.19 2.54
CA GLY A 119 6.10 17.70 1.15
C GLY A 119 5.00 16.67 0.96
N CYS A 120 4.31 16.72 -0.19
CA CYS A 120 3.26 15.76 -0.52
C CYS A 120 3.77 14.33 -0.64
N LYS A 121 5.07 14.11 -0.90
CA LYS A 121 5.69 12.79 -0.87
C LYS A 121 5.49 12.11 0.49
N ASP A 122 5.79 12.80 1.57
CA ASP A 122 5.70 12.25 2.92
C ASP A 122 4.24 12.04 3.35
N ALA A 123 3.34 12.93 2.93
CA ALA A 123 1.91 12.76 3.13
C ALA A 123 1.37 11.53 2.40
N PHE A 124 1.86 11.27 1.18
CA PHE A 124 1.48 10.09 0.40
C PHE A 124 1.98 8.78 0.98
N GLU A 125 3.24 8.76 1.42
CA GLU A 125 3.81 7.56 2.05
C GLU A 125 3.07 7.21 3.35
N LYS A 126 2.58 8.20 4.09
CA LYS A 126 1.72 7.99 5.28
C LYS A 126 0.31 7.52 4.98
N LEU A 127 -0.21 7.80 3.78
CA LEU A 127 -1.57 7.42 3.36
C LEU A 127 -1.66 6.02 2.77
N SER A 128 -0.54 5.47 2.28
CA SER A 128 -0.48 4.06 1.91
C SER A 128 -0.37 3.19 3.16
N PHE A 129 -1.42 2.40 3.39
CA PHE A 129 -1.55 1.46 4.50
C PHE A 129 -0.71 0.20 4.31
#